data_AF-A0A7C0ZJ09-F1
#
_entry.id   AF-A0A7C0ZJ09-F1
#
_cell.length_a   1.000
_cell.length_b   1.000
_cell.length_c   1.000
_cell.angle_alpha   90.00
_cell.angle_beta   90.00
_cell.angle_gamma   90.00
#
_symmetry.space_group_name_H-M   'P 1'
#
loop_
_entity.id
_entity.type
_entity.pdbx_description
1 polymer ?
#
loop_
_entity_poly.entity_id
_entity_poly.type
_entity_poly.pdbx_seq_one_letter_code
_entity_poly.pdbx_strand_id
1 'polypeptide(L)' 'MDELKGLAEAAGYTVVGSIEQVRKPDPRYQVGPGKAREIADLVRKLGAEKIIFGNELKPV' A
#
# COMPACT_ATOMS: atom_id res chain seq x y z
N MET A 1 9.11 -4.75 5.87
CA MET A 1 8.47 -5.08 4.57
C MET A 1 8.29 -6.58 4.37
N ASP A 2 9.29 -7.40 4.71
CA ASP A 2 9.31 -8.82 4.35
C ASP A 2 8.15 -9.63 4.95
N GLU A 3 7.72 -9.32 6.17
CA GLU A 3 6.59 -9.99 6.81
C GLU A 3 5.27 -9.75 6.06
N LEU A 4 4.91 -8.49 5.78
CA LEU A 4 3.67 -8.17 5.06
C LEU A 4 3.64 -8.77 3.66
N LYS A 5 4.79 -8.77 2.97
CA LYS A 5 4.94 -9.41 1.66
C LYS A 5 4.71 -10.93 1.78
N GLY A 6 5.36 -11.58 2.74
CA GLY A 6 5.20 -13.03 2.96
C GLY A 6 3.75 -13.41 3.32
N LEU A 7 3.07 -12.59 4.12
CA LEU A 7 1.64 -12.81 4.42
C LEU A 7 0.76 -12.67 3.17
N ALA A 8 1.02 -11.68 2.31
CA ALA A 8 0.29 -11.52 1.07
C ALA A 8 0.51 -12.70 0.11
N GLU A 9 1.74 -13.18 -0.01
CA GLU A 9 2.09 -14.35 -0.82
C GLU A 9 1.44 -15.62 -0.26
N ALA A 10 1.46 -15.82 1.06
CA ALA A 10 0.79 -16.94 1.72
C ALA A 10 -0.74 -16.91 1.55
N ALA A 11 -1.33 -15.72 1.41
CA ALA A 11 -2.74 -15.53 1.08
C ALA A 11 -3.05 -15.73 -0.43
N GLY A 12 -2.05 -16.09 -1.24
CA GLY A 12 -2.21 -16.38 -2.66
C GLY A 12 -2.10 -15.16 -3.58
N TYR A 13 -1.63 -14.02 -3.07
CA TYR A 13 -1.41 -12.83 -3.90
C TYR A 13 -0.02 -12.82 -4.54
N THR A 14 0.08 -12.27 -5.74
CA THR A 14 1.38 -11.91 -6.35
C THR A 14 1.70 -10.46 -6.03
N VAL A 15 2.77 -10.22 -5.28
CA VAL A 15 3.20 -8.87 -4.91
C VAL A 15 4.01 -8.27 -6.05
N VAL A 16 3.38 -7.37 -6.81
CA VAL A 16 3.99 -6.71 -7.99
C VAL A 16 4.77 -5.44 -7.65
N GLY A 17 4.57 -4.88 -6.46
CA GLY A 17 5.28 -3.68 -6.00
C GLY A 17 5.01 -3.40 -4.53
N SER A 18 5.86 -2.56 -3.93
CA SER A 18 5.73 -2.13 -2.54
C SER A 18 6.14 -0.68 -2.37
N ILE A 19 5.58 -0.03 -1.36
CA ILE A 19 5.85 1.35 -0.99
C ILE A 19 5.98 1.41 0.53
N GLU A 20 6.94 2.21 1.02
CA GLU A 20 7.11 2.50 2.43
C GLU A 20 6.91 3.99 2.71
N GLN A 21 6.33 4.30 3.87
CA GLN A 21 6.21 5.65 4.37
C GLN A 21 6.95 5.77 5.72
N VAL A 22 7.96 6.62 5.76
CA VAL A 22 8.82 6.81 6.96
C VAL A 22 8.29 7.91 7.91
N ARG A 23 7.33 8.73 7.46
CA ARG A 23 6.74 9.82 8.26
C ARG A 23 5.45 9.40 8.96
N LYS A 24 5.10 10.15 10.02
CA LYS A 24 3.83 10.00 10.75
C LYS A 24 2.64 9.94 9.77
N PRO A 25 1.67 9.01 9.97
CA PRO A 25 0.51 8.88 9.10
C PRO A 25 -0.27 10.18 8.94
N ASP A 26 -0.77 10.43 7.74
CA ASP A 26 -1.68 11.54 7.48
C ASP A 26 -3.06 11.24 8.10
N PRO A 27 -3.69 12.18 8.83
CA PRO A 27 -4.96 11.89 9.50
C PRO A 27 -6.10 11.50 8.56
N ARG A 28 -6.11 12.03 7.32
CA ARG A 28 -7.20 11.82 6.35
C ARG A 28 -7.01 10.56 5.52
N TYR A 29 -5.78 10.28 5.12
CA TYR A 29 -5.49 9.24 4.12
C TYR A 29 -4.58 8.13 4.64
N GLN A 30 -4.08 8.23 5.88
CA GLN A 30 -2.96 7.45 6.45
C GLN A 30 -1.62 7.66 5.71
N VAL A 31 -1.67 7.95 4.41
CA VAL A 31 -0.56 8.42 3.57
C VAL A 31 -0.82 9.83 3.07
N GLY A 32 0.16 10.73 3.07
CA GLY A 32 -0.12 12.09 2.57
C GLY A 32 -0.42 12.12 1.06
N PRO A 33 -1.03 13.20 0.54
CA PRO A 33 -1.63 13.25 -0.80
C PRO A 33 -0.65 12.98 -1.96
N GLY A 34 0.62 13.38 -1.82
CA GLY A 34 1.65 13.04 -2.81
C GLY A 34 1.91 11.55 -2.91
N LYS A 35 1.92 10.85 -1.76
CA LYS A 35 2.12 9.40 -1.70
C LYS A 35 0.89 8.65 -2.20
N ALA A 36 -0.31 9.18 -1.95
CA ALA A 36 -1.55 8.64 -2.54
C ALA A 36 -1.51 8.68 -4.09
N ARG A 37 -1.01 9.77 -4.68
CA ARG A 37 -0.81 9.84 -6.15
C ARG A 37 0.22 8.84 -6.63
N GLU A 38 1.36 8.74 -5.95
CA GLU A 38 2.42 7.77 -6.26
C GLU A 38 1.90 6.32 -6.25
N ILE A 39 1.07 5.95 -5.26
CA ILE A 39 0.41 4.65 -5.21
C ILE A 39 -0.53 4.46 -6.41
N ALA A 40 -1.35 5.47 -6.74
CA ALA A 40 -2.28 5.38 -7.87
C ALA A 40 -1.55 5.21 -9.20
N ASP A 41 -0.42 5.88 -9.40
CA ASP A 41 0.41 5.74 -10.60
C ASP A 41 1.08 4.37 -10.66
N LEU A 42 1.56 3.86 -9.52
CA LEU A 42 2.13 2.52 -9.42
C LEU A 42 1.08 1.44 -9.76
N VAL A 43 -0.14 1.58 -9.25
CA VAL A 43 -1.26 0.69 -9.55
C VAL A 43 -1.54 0.65 -11.05
N ARG A 44 -1.65 1.82 -11.70
CA ARG A 44 -1.86 1.91 -13.16
C ARG A 44 -0.72 1.30 -13.96
N LYS A 45 0.52 1.57 -13.55
CA LYS A 45 1.73 1.09 -14.24
C LYS A 45 1.89 -0.44 -14.14
N LEU A 46 1.59 -1.00 -12.98
CA LEU A 46 1.79 -2.43 -12.71
C LEU A 46 0.54 -3.27 -12.95
N GLY A 47 -0.61 -2.66 -13.21
CA GLY A 47 -1.89 -3.37 -13.33
C GLY A 47 -2.31 -4.02 -12.02
N ALA A 48 -1.96 -3.44 -10.87
CA ALA A 48 -2.26 -4.03 -9.57
C ALA A 48 -3.78 -4.00 -9.30
N GLU A 49 -4.36 -5.15 -8.97
CA GLU A 49 -5.80 -5.27 -8.71
C GLU A 49 -6.19 -4.94 -7.27
N LYS A 50 -5.24 -5.06 -6.33
CA LYS A 50 -5.46 -4.93 -4.89
C LYS A 50 -4.33 -4.14 -4.25
N ILE A 51 -4.66 -3.40 -3.19
CA ILE A 51 -3.70 -2.69 -2.35
C ILE A 51 -3.84 -3.24 -0.94
N ILE A 52 -2.73 -3.65 -0.34
CA ILE A 52 -2.67 -4.15 1.04
C ILE A 52 -1.96 -3.10 1.88
N PHE A 53 -2.62 -2.63 2.93
CA PHE A 53 -2.02 -1.72 3.91
C PHE A 53 -1.52 -2.52 5.11
N GLY A 54 -0.28 -2.23 5.54
CA GLY A 54 0.31 -2.82 6.74
C GLY A 54 -0.14 -2.16 8.05
N ASN A 55 -1.02 -1.16 7.96
CA ASN A 55 -1.62 -0.47 9.09
C ASN A 55 -3.14 -0.45 8.94
N GLU A 56 -3.84 -0.32 10.06
CA GLU A 56 -5.29 -0.16 10.06
C GLU A 56 -5.69 1.15 9.37
N LEU A 57 -6.68 1.05 8.47
CA LEU A 57 -7.31 2.22 7.86
C LEU A 57 -8.58 2.56 8.62
N LYS A 58 -8.78 3.84 8.91
CA LYS A 58 -10.04 4.30 9.50
C LYS A 58 -11.06 4.52 8.38
N PRO A 59 -12.28 3.98 8.50
CA PRO A 59 -13.39 4.38 7.65
C PRO A 59 -13.59 5.90 7.74
N VAL A 60 -14.00 6.50 6.62
CA VAL A 60 -14.43 7.91 6.56
C VAL A 60 -15.91 8.05 6.86
#